data_AF-A0A3M1QVB1-F1
#
_entry.id   AF-A0A3M1QVB1-F1
#
_cell.length_a   1.000
_cell.length_b   1.000
_cell.length_c   1.000
_cell.angle_alpha   90.00
_cell.angle_beta   90.00
_cell.angle_gamma   90.00
#
_symmetry.space_group_name_H-M   'P 1'
#
loop_
_entity.id
_entity.type
_entity.pdbx_description
1 polymer ?
#
loop_
_entity_poly.entity_id
_entity_poly.type
_entity_poly.pdbx_seq_one_letter_code
_entity_poly.pdbx_strand_id
1 'polypeptide(L)'
;MTVVNVDVYVRDKKGNPVTGLTQDDFEVYQDGVKMPITNFAVYTEEVFRDRWERAAGPGPAPTAVPEPEVEIKPIWVVIYVDNENVRPLERNRVLRRVREWIQETLRPPMQAMVVAYEKRLKVIQ
;
A
#
# COMPACT_ATOMS: atom_id res chain seq x y z
N MET A 1 13.61 10.52 -18.02
CA MET A 1 12.14 10.53 -17.88
C MET A 1 11.82 10.11 -16.46
N THR A 2 11.12 10.95 -15.72
CA THR A 2 10.73 10.66 -14.33
C THR A 2 9.26 10.29 -14.35
N VAL A 3 8.93 9.13 -13.78
CA VAL A 3 7.53 8.71 -13.59
C VAL A 3 7.16 9.01 -12.14
N VAL A 4 6.00 9.62 -11.96
CA VAL A 4 5.45 9.95 -10.64
C VAL A 4 4.03 9.40 -10.53
N ASN A 5 3.71 8.85 -9.37
CA ASN A 5 2.37 8.36 -9.05
C ASN A 5 1.56 9.51 -8.43
N VAL A 6 0.32 9.67 -8.86
CA VAL A 6 -0.60 10.69 -8.36
C VAL A 6 -1.88 9.97 -7.90
N ASP A 7 -2.19 10.06 -6.62
CA ASP A 7 -3.40 9.50 -6.04
C ASP A 7 -4.54 10.52 -6.10
N VAL A 8 -5.68 10.12 -6.64
CA VAL A 8 -6.85 10.99 -6.82
C VAL A 8 -8.08 10.38 -6.15
N TYR A 9 -8.79 11.19 -5.35
CA TYR A 9 -10.03 10.81 -4.70
C TYR A 9 -11.15 11.73 -5.18
N VAL A 10 -12.18 11.17 -5.82
CA VAL A 10 -13.32 11.93 -6.35
C VAL A 10 -14.58 11.62 -5.54
N ARG A 11 -15.22 12.66 -5.02
CA ARG A 11 -16.45 12.57 -4.22
C ARG A 11 -17.52 13.51 -4.75
N ASP A 12 -18.78 13.11 -4.61
CA ASP A 12 -19.93 13.95 -4.92
C ASP A 12 -20.14 15.04 -3.84
N LYS A 13 -21.14 15.92 -4.04
CA LYS A 13 -21.48 16.98 -3.08
C LYS A 13 -21.95 16.46 -1.71
N LYS A 14 -22.35 15.19 -1.62
CA LYS A 14 -22.80 14.53 -0.39
C LYS A 14 -21.67 13.75 0.29
N GLY A 15 -20.48 13.69 -0.32
CA GLY A 15 -19.30 12.98 0.18
C GLY A 15 -19.18 11.53 -0.27
N ASN A 16 -20.07 11.03 -1.13
CA ASN A 16 -20.00 9.66 -1.64
C ASN A 16 -18.92 9.55 -2.73
N PRO A 17 -18.17 8.43 -2.81
CA PRO A 17 -17.24 8.20 -3.91
C PRO A 17 -17.94 8.24 -5.28
N VAL A 18 -17.35 8.93 -6.24
CA VAL A 18 -17.79 8.89 -7.63
C VAL A 18 -17.14 7.67 -8.30
N THR A 19 -17.95 6.80 -8.89
CA THR A 19 -17.51 5.55 -9.54
C THR A 19 -17.60 5.65 -11.05
N GLY A 20 -16.93 4.71 -11.76
CA GLY A 20 -16.99 4.62 -13.22
C GLY A 20 -16.14 5.64 -13.98
N LEU A 21 -15.30 6.41 -13.29
CA LEU A 21 -14.36 7.32 -13.93
C LEU A 21 -13.29 6.55 -14.70
N THR A 22 -12.94 7.09 -15.85
CA THR A 22 -11.95 6.57 -16.79
C THR A 22 -10.76 7.50 -16.87
N GLN A 23 -9.70 7.07 -17.55
CA GLN A 23 -8.52 7.92 -17.78
C GLN A 23 -8.87 9.24 -18.49
N ASP A 24 -9.86 9.21 -19.39
CA ASP A 24 -10.26 10.36 -20.21
C ASP A 24 -10.95 11.47 -19.40
N ASP A 25 -11.38 11.15 -18.18
CA ASP A 25 -11.97 12.12 -17.24
C ASP A 25 -10.91 12.95 -16.50
N PHE A 26 -9.61 12.72 -16.77
CA PHE A 26 -8.50 13.38 -16.07
C PHE A 26 -7.50 14.02 -17.03
N GLU A 27 -6.98 15.17 -16.62
CA GLU A 27 -5.83 15.81 -17.23
C GLU A 27 -4.81 16.15 -16.13
N VAL A 28 -3.53 15.85 -16.41
CA VAL A 28 -2.43 16.18 -15.49
C VAL A 28 -1.64 17.32 -16.11
N TYR A 29 -1.35 18.34 -15.29
CA TYR A 29 -0.51 19.46 -15.67
C TYR A 29 0.65 19.59 -14.70
N GLN A 30 1.83 19.90 -15.23
CA GLN A 30 2.99 20.30 -14.45
C GLN A 30 3.44 21.66 -14.96
N ASP A 31 3.46 22.65 -14.08
CA ASP A 31 3.84 24.03 -14.41
C ASP A 31 3.07 24.60 -15.62
N GLY A 32 1.80 24.23 -15.75
CA GLY A 32 0.91 24.63 -16.85
C GLY A 32 1.07 23.82 -18.15
N VAL A 33 2.01 22.88 -18.21
CA VAL A 33 2.20 22.00 -19.37
C VAL A 33 1.42 20.70 -19.16
N LYS A 34 0.57 20.33 -20.13
CA LYS A 34 -0.19 19.07 -20.08
C LYS A 34 0.75 17.87 -20.21
N MET A 35 0.68 16.97 -19.23
CA MET A 35 1.47 15.75 -19.15
C MET A 35 0.63 14.53 -19.57
N PRO A 36 1.25 13.54 -20.24
CA PRO A 36 0.56 12.31 -20.60
C PRO A 36 0.31 11.44 -19.37
N ILE A 37 -0.88 10.88 -19.26
CA ILE A 37 -1.18 9.80 -18.31
C ILE A 37 -0.79 8.48 -19.00
N THR A 38 0.28 7.86 -18.52
CA THR A 38 0.84 6.63 -19.12
C THR A 38 0.32 5.36 -18.50
N ASN A 39 -0.19 5.44 -17.27
CA ASN A 39 -0.79 4.33 -16.53
C ASN A 39 -2.00 4.86 -15.76
N PHE A 40 -3.10 4.10 -15.77
CA PHE A 40 -4.32 4.44 -15.05
C PHE A 40 -4.85 3.19 -14.34
N ALA A 41 -5.17 3.33 -13.06
CA ALA A 41 -5.74 2.25 -12.26
C ALA A 41 -6.79 2.82 -11.32
N VAL A 42 -7.92 2.12 -11.21
CA VAL A 42 -9.00 2.46 -10.28
C VAL A 42 -8.91 1.53 -9.09
N TYR A 43 -8.78 2.13 -7.90
CA TYR A 43 -8.68 1.42 -6.64
C TYR A 43 -9.99 1.57 -5.86
N THR A 44 -10.90 0.59 -6.01
CA THR A 44 -12.09 0.45 -5.15
C THR A 44 -11.92 -0.73 -4.21
N GLU A 45 -12.64 -0.69 -3.09
CA GLU A 45 -12.67 -1.81 -2.14
C GLU A 45 -13.14 -3.11 -2.81
N GLU A 46 -14.08 -3.02 -3.75
CA GLU A 46 -14.54 -4.14 -4.57
C GLU A 46 -13.45 -4.70 -5.48
N VAL A 47 -12.65 -3.85 -6.14
CA VAL A 47 -11.53 -4.29 -6.99
C VAL A 47 -10.46 -5.02 -6.16
N PHE A 48 -10.16 -4.53 -4.96
CA PHE A 48 -9.23 -5.21 -4.05
C PHE A 48 -9.78 -6.56 -3.59
N ARG A 49 -11.06 -6.64 -3.24
CA ARG A 49 -11.74 -7.86 -2.79
C ARG A 49 -11.80 -8.91 -3.91
N ASP A 50 -12.21 -8.52 -5.11
CA ASP A 50 -12.35 -9.41 -6.26
C ASP A 50 -11.00 -9.99 -6.72
N ARG A 51 -9.93 -9.18 -6.73
CA ARG A 51 -8.56 -9.69 -6.98
C ARG A 51 -8.12 -10.72 -5.95
N TRP A 52 -8.44 -10.47 -4.68
CA TRP A 52 -8.04 -11.32 -3.58
C TRP A 52 -8.83 -12.64 -3.56
N GLU A 53 -10.14 -12.58 -3.79
CA GLU A 53 -11.01 -13.76 -3.89
C GLU A 53 -10.65 -14.64 -5.09
N ARG A 54 -10.35 -14.05 -6.25
CA ARG A 54 -9.87 -14.82 -7.42
C ARG A 54 -8.51 -15.49 -7.19
N ALA A 55 -7.63 -14.89 -6.40
CA ALA A 55 -6.36 -15.51 -6.03
C ALA A 55 -6.53 -16.66 -5.01
N ALA A 56 -7.67 -16.74 -4.32
CA ALA A 56 -7.94 -17.72 -3.27
C ALA A 56 -8.93 -18.84 -3.68
N GLY A 57 -9.46 -18.82 -4.90
CA GLY A 57 -10.42 -19.82 -5.39
C GLY A 57 -9.76 -21.13 -5.85
N PRO A 58 -10.46 -22.29 -5.78
CA PRO A 58 -9.96 -23.54 -6.33
C PRO A 58 -9.97 -23.46 -7.86
N GLY A 59 -8.79 -23.28 -8.47
CA GLY A 59 -8.61 -23.37 -9.91
C GLY A 59 -8.81 -24.82 -10.41
N PRO A 60 -9.14 -25.02 -11.70
CA PRO A 60 -9.14 -26.35 -12.30
C PRO A 60 -7.76 -26.99 -12.12
N ALA A 61 -7.73 -28.30 -11.83
CA ALA A 61 -6.48 -29.04 -11.68
C ALA A 61 -5.60 -28.83 -12.94
N PRO A 62 -4.39 -28.26 -12.81
CA PRO A 62 -3.58 -27.93 -13.96
C PRO A 62 -3.12 -29.20 -14.66
N THR A 63 -3.28 -29.26 -15.99
CA THR A 63 -2.48 -30.16 -16.81
C THR A 63 -1.02 -29.70 -16.70
N ALA A 64 -0.13 -30.60 -16.27
CA ALA A 64 1.27 -30.29 -16.00
C ALA A 64 2.01 -29.89 -17.28
N VAL A 65 2.02 -28.60 -17.57
CA VAL A 65 3.05 -27.95 -18.38
C VAL A 65 4.15 -27.57 -17.40
N PRO A 66 5.45 -27.84 -17.67
CA PRO A 66 6.51 -27.37 -16.79
C PRO A 66 6.47 -25.84 -16.78
N GLU A 67 5.94 -25.27 -15.70
CA GLU A 67 5.96 -23.83 -15.48
C GLU A 67 7.41 -23.38 -15.34
N PRO A 68 7.82 -22.29 -16.02
CA PRO A 68 9.10 -21.68 -15.72
C PRO A 68 9.08 -21.29 -14.25
N GLU A 69 10.12 -21.69 -13.50
CA GLU A 69 10.26 -21.41 -12.08
C GLU A 69 10.29 -19.89 -11.89
N VAL A 70 9.14 -19.31 -11.54
CA VAL A 70 9.03 -17.87 -11.29
C VAL A 70 9.77 -17.62 -9.99
N GLU A 71 10.96 -17.04 -10.06
CA GLU A 71 11.72 -16.63 -8.88
C GLU A 71 10.92 -15.56 -8.13
N ILE A 72 10.25 -15.97 -7.06
CA ILE A 72 9.45 -15.07 -6.23
C ILE A 72 10.40 -14.21 -5.41
N LYS A 73 10.71 -13.00 -5.89
CA LYS A 73 11.57 -12.05 -5.18
C LYS A 73 10.84 -11.49 -3.96
N PRO A 74 11.45 -11.51 -2.77
CA PRO A 74 10.84 -10.95 -1.57
C PRO A 74 10.68 -9.43 -1.68
N ILE A 75 9.53 -8.93 -1.23
CA ILE A 75 9.27 -7.48 -1.11
C ILE A 75 9.52 -7.10 0.35
N TRP A 76 10.48 -6.20 0.58
CA TRP A 76 10.84 -5.76 1.91
C TRP A 76 10.14 -4.45 2.27
N VAL A 77 9.39 -4.45 3.37
CA VAL A 77 8.71 -3.27 3.90
C VAL A 77 9.37 -2.87 5.22
N VAL A 78 9.86 -1.64 5.32
CA VAL A 78 10.42 -1.12 6.58
C VAL A 78 9.46 -0.09 7.16
N ILE A 79 8.96 -0.36 8.37
CA ILE A 79 8.10 0.55 9.11
C ILE A 79 8.93 1.21 10.21
N TYR A 80 9.17 2.51 10.04
CA TYR A 80 9.91 3.32 11.01
C TYR A 80 8.96 4.06 11.94
N VAL A 81 9.14 3.89 13.25
CA VAL A 81 8.36 4.55 14.30
C VAL A 81 9.28 5.48 15.08
N ASP A 82 9.03 6.79 14.96
CA ASP A 82 9.75 7.81 15.69
C ASP A 82 9.08 8.08 17.04
N ASN A 83 9.60 7.46 18.11
CA ASN A 83 9.03 7.65 19.44
C ASN A 83 9.33 9.05 20.03
N GLU A 84 10.25 9.83 19.47
CA GLU A 84 10.48 11.21 19.90
C GLU A 84 9.27 12.10 19.59
N ASN A 85 8.61 11.83 18.48
CA ASN A 85 7.45 12.60 18.01
C ASN A 85 6.09 11.95 18.36
N VAL A 86 6.10 10.76 18.98
CA VAL A 86 4.89 10.12 19.50
C VAL A 86 4.72 10.46 20.99
N ARG A 87 3.53 10.97 21.35
CA ARG A 87 3.17 11.24 22.75
C ARG A 87 3.45 10.01 23.61
N PRO A 88 4.07 10.13 24.80
CA PRO A 88 4.53 8.97 25.57
C PRO A 88 3.46 7.91 25.85
N LEU A 89 2.24 8.34 26.18
CA LEU A 89 1.10 7.46 26.44
C LEU A 89 0.63 6.69 25.19
N GLU A 90 0.98 7.17 24.00
CA GLU A 90 0.51 6.64 22.73
C GLU A 90 1.50 5.71 22.03
N ARG A 91 2.75 5.65 22.49
CA ARG A 91 3.81 4.80 21.91
C ARG A 91 3.38 3.34 21.84
N ASN A 92 2.92 2.80 22.97
CA ASN A 92 2.44 1.42 23.05
C ASN A 92 1.20 1.17 22.18
N ARG A 93 0.34 2.17 22.01
CA ARG A 93 -0.83 2.07 21.14
C ARG A 93 -0.41 2.00 19.68
N VAL A 94 0.50 2.86 19.24
CA VAL A 94 1.05 2.88 17.87
C VAL A 94 1.72 1.55 17.55
N LEU A 95 2.63 1.07 18.40
CA LEU A 95 3.33 -0.20 18.18
C LEU A 95 2.37 -1.40 18.12
N ARG A 96 1.33 -1.41 18.97
CA ARG A 96 0.30 -2.46 18.92
C ARG A 96 -0.48 -2.43 17.62
N ARG A 97 -0.89 -1.24 17.15
CA ARG A 97 -1.62 -1.08 15.87
C ARG A 97 -0.78 -1.49 14.67
N VAL A 98 0.51 -1.13 14.65
CA VAL A 98 1.44 -1.57 13.59
C VAL A 98 1.54 -3.09 13.55
N ARG A 99 1.62 -3.74 14.73
CA ARG A 99 1.64 -5.21 14.82
C ARG A 99 0.36 -5.84 14.29
N GLU A 100 -0.81 -5.35 14.71
CA GLU A 100 -2.11 -5.82 14.23
C GLU A 100 -2.18 -5.72 12.70
N TRP A 101 -1.83 -4.54 12.15
CA TRP A 101 -1.84 -4.32 10.71
C TRP A 101 -0.89 -5.26 9.94
N ILE A 102 0.32 -5.50 10.46
CA ILE A 102 1.28 -6.46 9.89
C ILE A 102 0.64 -7.85 9.82
N GLN A 103 0.02 -8.32 10.89
CA GLN A 103 -0.61 -9.64 10.95
C GLN A 103 -1.81 -9.74 9.99
N GLU A 104 -2.60 -8.68 9.89
CA GLU A 104 -3.80 -8.64 9.05
C GLU A 104 -3.46 -8.47 7.57
N THR A 105 -2.38 -7.78 7.22
CA THR A 105 -2.13 -7.30 5.85
C THR A 105 -0.96 -7.98 5.14
N LEU A 106 0.11 -8.37 5.85
CA LEU A 106 1.27 -8.98 5.18
C LEU A 106 0.95 -10.37 4.69
N ARG A 107 1.35 -10.63 3.45
CA ARG A 107 1.17 -11.90 2.75
C ARG A 107 2.45 -12.15 1.93
N PRO A 108 2.82 -13.42 1.69
CA PRO A 108 3.94 -13.71 0.80
C PRO A 108 3.80 -12.99 -0.56
N PRO A 109 4.90 -12.51 -1.17
CA PRO A 109 6.29 -12.66 -0.73
C PRO A 109 6.80 -11.51 0.15
N MET A 110 5.89 -10.76 0.77
CA MET A 110 6.25 -9.59 1.55
C MET A 110 6.84 -9.99 2.89
N GLN A 111 7.92 -9.31 3.27
CA GLN A 111 8.53 -9.39 4.59
C GLN A 111 8.62 -7.99 5.17
N ALA A 112 8.28 -7.83 6.45
CA ALA A 112 8.33 -6.53 7.10
C ALA A 112 9.31 -6.51 8.27
N MET A 113 9.95 -5.36 8.43
CA MET A 113 10.76 -5.02 9.59
C MET A 113 10.18 -3.77 10.26
N VAL A 114 10.05 -3.80 11.58
CA VAL A 114 9.65 -2.62 12.37
C VAL A 114 10.88 -2.08 13.10
N VAL A 115 11.19 -0.82 12.87
CA VAL A 115 12.29 -0.11 13.53
C VAL A 115 11.69 1.01 14.37
N ALA A 116 11.94 0.98 15.67
CA ALA A 116 11.54 2.07 16.57
C ALA A 116 12.79 2.83 17.02
N TYR A 117 12.76 4.15 16.90
CA TYR A 117 13.81 5.02 17.41
C TYR A 117 13.36 5.72 18.68
N GLU A 118 14.20 5.69 19.72
CA GLU A 118 13.99 6.39 20.99
C GLU A 118 15.36 6.89 21.49
N LYS A 119 15.49 8.19 21.79
CA LYS A 119 16.68 8.69 22.49
C LYS A 119 16.52 8.40 23.97
N ARG A 120 17.34 7.50 24.50
CA ARG A 120 17.49 7.37 25.96
C ARG A 120 18.38 8.51 26.48
N LEU A 121 17.82 9.37 27.31
CA LEU A 121 18.61 10.30 28.12
C LEU A 121 19.19 9.51 29.31
N LYS A 122 20.52 9.35 29.33
CA LYS A 122 21.23 8.69 30.44
C LYS A 122 21.91 9.78 31.27
N VAL A 123 21.42 10.01 32.49
CA VAL A 123 22.17 10.78 33.48
C VAL A 123 23.21 9.84 34.08
N ILE A 124 24.48 10.16 33.91
CA ILE A 124 25.59 9.48 34.60
C ILE A 124 25.94 10.41 35.77
N GLN A 125 25.70 9.95 37.01
CA GLN A 125 26.31 10.52 38.21
C GLN A 125 27.52 9.67 38.59
#